data_AF-A0A920QYH3-F1
#
_entry.id   AF-A0A920QYH3-F1
#
_cell.length_a   1.000
_cell.length_b   1.000
_cell.length_c   1.000
_cell.angle_alpha   90.00
_cell.angle_beta   90.00
_cell.angle_gamma   90.00
#
_symmetry.space_group_name_H-M   'P 1'
#
loop_
_entity.id
_entity.type
_entity.pdbx_description
1 polymer ?
#
loop_
_entity_poly.entity_id
_entity_poly.type
_entity_poly.pdbx_seq_one_letter_code
_entity_poly.pdbx_strand_id
1 'polypeptide(L)'
;MNITFFPMHFLGLDGMPRRTYTYSSEMGWDLWNLVATLGVFFIIAAVLLFLHNVTRSWRKGEKADSDPWDGRTLEWSIPSPVPEYNFVEIPIVKSRDDFWEKKRSGDTLK
;
A
#
# COMPACT_ATOMS: atom_id res chain seq x y z
N MET A 1 -4.22 -1.56 -12.62
CA MET A 1 -4.49 -2.93 -12.13
C MET A 1 -5.56 -3.61 -12.98
N ASN A 2 -6.85 -3.24 -12.90
CA ASN A 2 -7.90 -3.94 -13.66
C ASN A 2 -7.68 -3.94 -15.18
N ILE A 3 -7.28 -2.82 -15.78
CA ILE A 3 -7.00 -2.73 -17.23
C ILE A 3 -5.90 -3.71 -17.66
N THR A 4 -4.93 -4.01 -16.80
CA THR A 4 -3.83 -4.94 -17.09
C THR A 4 -4.26 -6.40 -16.94
N PHE A 5 -4.96 -6.73 -15.85
CA PHE A 5 -5.21 -8.14 -15.48
C PHE A 5 -6.59 -8.67 -15.90
N PHE A 6 -7.59 -7.80 -16.03
CA PHE A 6 -8.93 -8.22 -16.43
C PHE A 6 -8.96 -8.77 -17.87
N PRO A 7 -8.33 -8.14 -18.88
CA PRO A 7 -8.24 -8.70 -20.24
C PRO A 7 -7.62 -10.09 -20.33
N MET A 8 -6.72 -10.43 -19.40
CA MET A 8 -6.09 -11.75 -19.37
C MET A 8 -7.08 -12.88 -19.05
N HIS A 9 -8.25 -12.58 -18.46
CA HIS A 9 -9.30 -13.55 -18.29
C HIS A 9 -9.91 -13.95 -19.64
N PHE A 10 -10.13 -12.98 -20.54
CA PHE A 10 -10.58 -13.26 -21.90
C PHE A 10 -9.54 -14.03 -22.70
N LEU A 11 -8.26 -13.63 -22.63
CA LEU A 11 -7.16 -14.38 -23.26
C LEU A 11 -7.06 -15.82 -22.76
N GLY A 12 -7.26 -16.05 -21.46
CA GLY A 12 -7.27 -17.40 -20.88
C GLY A 12 -8.45 -18.24 -21.39
N LEU A 13 -9.63 -17.63 -21.56
CA LEU A 13 -10.80 -18.28 -22.16
C LEU A 13 -10.60 -18.57 -23.65
N ASP A 14 -9.90 -17.69 -24.36
CA ASP A 14 -9.51 -17.85 -25.77
C ASP A 14 -8.34 -18.85 -25.97
N GLY A 15 -7.92 -19.52 -24.89
CA GLY A 15 -6.96 -20.62 -24.94
C GLY A 15 -5.49 -20.19 -24.98
N MET A 16 -5.16 -18.94 -24.68
CA MET A 16 -3.77 -18.47 -24.65
C MET A 16 -2.96 -19.17 -23.54
N PRO A 17 -1.93 -19.97 -23.88
CA PRO A 17 -1.11 -20.62 -22.87
C PRO A 17 -0.19 -19.62 -22.17
N ARG A 18 -0.01 -19.80 -20.86
CA ARG A 18 0.92 -18.98 -20.07
C ARG A 18 2.37 -19.15 -20.55
N ARG A 19 3.21 -18.14 -20.30
CA ARG A 19 4.66 -18.12 -20.62
C ARG A 19 4.96 -18.20 -22.12
N THR A 20 4.02 -17.76 -22.95
CA THR A 20 4.20 -17.64 -24.40
C THR A 20 4.81 -16.27 -24.71
N TYR A 21 5.99 -16.24 -25.33
CA TYR A 21 6.69 -14.98 -25.64
C TYR A 21 6.27 -14.35 -26.97
N THR A 22 5.71 -15.13 -27.90
CA THR A 22 5.21 -14.67 -29.21
C THR A 22 4.01 -15.51 -29.66
N TYR A 23 3.13 -14.91 -30.44
CA TYR A 23 1.92 -15.52 -30.98
C TYR A 23 1.64 -15.00 -32.39
N SER A 24 0.99 -15.81 -33.23
CA SER A 24 0.53 -15.40 -34.57
C SER A 24 -0.67 -14.45 -34.46
N SER A 25 -0.73 -13.45 -35.33
CA SER A 25 -1.84 -12.48 -35.41
C SER A 25 -3.18 -13.12 -35.81
N GLU A 26 -3.16 -14.32 -36.39
CA GLU A 26 -4.36 -15.08 -36.75
C GLU A 26 -5.08 -15.69 -35.54
N MET A 27 -4.43 -15.72 -34.36
CA MET A 27 -5.01 -16.32 -33.15
C MET A 27 -6.00 -15.41 -32.41
N GLY A 28 -6.16 -14.15 -32.83
CA GLY A 28 -7.14 -13.22 -32.25
C GLY A 28 -6.76 -12.66 -30.87
N TRP A 29 -5.54 -12.92 -30.39
CA TRP A 29 -5.07 -12.49 -29.06
C TRP A 29 -4.51 -11.06 -29.02
N ASP A 30 -4.36 -10.41 -30.18
CA ASP A 30 -3.70 -9.11 -30.34
C ASP A 30 -4.38 -8.00 -29.50
N LEU A 31 -5.71 -7.92 -29.57
CA LEU A 31 -6.48 -6.85 -28.94
C LEU A 31 -6.30 -6.85 -27.42
N TRP A 32 -6.53 -8.00 -26.78
CA TRP A 32 -6.48 -8.10 -25.32
C TRP A 32 -5.05 -7.97 -24.77
N ASN A 33 -4.05 -8.47 -25.49
CA ASN A 33 -2.64 -8.25 -25.14
C ASN A 33 -2.24 -6.77 -25.27
N LEU A 34 -2.74 -6.07 -26.29
CA LEU A 34 -2.52 -4.63 -26.44
C LEU A 34 -3.15 -3.84 -25.28
N VAL A 35 -4.42 -4.13 -24.93
CA VAL A 35 -5.10 -3.48 -23.80
C VAL A 35 -4.35 -3.72 -22.49
N ALA A 36 -3.91 -4.96 -22.25
CA ALA A 36 -3.13 -5.30 -21.06
C ALA A 36 -1.81 -4.51 -20.99
N THR A 37 -1.11 -4.39 -22.13
CA THR A 37 0.14 -3.62 -22.27
C THR A 37 -0.07 -2.13 -22.01
N LEU A 38 -1.14 -1.54 -22.55
CA LEU A 38 -1.53 -0.16 -22.23
C LEU A 38 -1.79 0.01 -20.72
N GLY A 39 -2.46 -0.96 -20.10
CA GLY A 39 -2.65 -0.99 -18.65
C GLY A 39 -1.35 -0.93 -17.85
N VAL A 40 -0.29 -1.60 -18.31
CA VAL A 40 1.04 -1.57 -17.66
C VAL A 40 1.65 -0.17 -17.68
N PHE A 41 1.53 0.57 -18.79
CA PHE A 41 2.03 1.96 -18.83
C PHE A 41 1.37 2.86 -17.78
N PHE A 42 0.07 2.67 -17.50
CA PHE A 42 -0.60 3.38 -16.40
C PHE A 42 -0.05 2.99 -15.02
N ILE A 43 0.27 1.71 -14.81
CA ILE A 43 0.88 1.25 -13.55
C ILE A 43 2.27 1.88 -13.39
N ILE A 44 3.09 1.90 -14.45
CA ILE A 44 4.41 2.53 -14.42
C ILE A 44 4.28 4.02 -14.06
N ALA A 45 3.34 4.74 -14.69
CA ALA A 45 3.09 6.15 -14.38
C ALA A 45 2.69 6.36 -12.90
N ALA A 46 1.83 5.49 -12.35
CA ALA A 46 1.44 5.53 -10.94
C ALA A 46 2.63 5.24 -10.00
N VAL A 47 3.51 4.29 -10.35
CA VAL A 47 4.73 4.00 -9.58
C VAL A 47 5.69 5.20 -9.60
N LEU A 48 5.85 5.87 -10.74
CA LEU A 48 6.66 7.09 -10.83
C LEU A 48 6.09 8.21 -9.95
N LEU A 49 4.76 8.38 -9.94
CA LEU A 49 4.09 9.33 -9.06
C LEU A 49 4.29 8.97 -7.58
N PHE A 50 4.20 7.69 -7.23
CA PHE A 50 4.50 7.21 -5.88
C PHE A 50 5.93 7.52 -5.46
N LEU A 51 6.92 7.23 -6.30
CA LEU A 51 8.33 7.55 -6.05
C LEU A 51 8.56 9.05 -5.90
N HIS A 52 7.88 9.86 -6.71
CA HIS A 52 7.90 11.32 -6.57
C HIS A 52 7.38 11.76 -5.21
N ASN A 53 6.25 11.22 -4.76
CA ASN A 53 5.66 11.55 -3.46
C ASN A 53 6.57 11.13 -2.29
N VAL A 54 7.16 9.93 -2.34
CA VAL A 54 8.14 9.47 -1.35
C VAL A 54 9.35 10.42 -1.29
N THR A 55 9.92 10.76 -2.44
CA THR A 55 11.08 11.65 -2.52
C THR A 55 10.75 13.06 -2.01
N ARG A 56 9.56 13.57 -2.32
CA ARG A 56 9.08 14.88 -1.85
C ARG A 56 8.85 14.88 -0.35
N SER A 57 8.19 13.86 0.19
CA SER A 57 7.93 13.72 1.63
C SER A 57 9.23 13.59 2.41
N TRP A 58 10.21 12.82 1.93
CA TRP A 58 11.49 12.67 2.60
C TRP A 58 12.31 13.98 2.65
N ARG A 59 12.26 14.80 1.58
CA ARG A 59 13.05 16.04 1.50
C ARG A 59 12.38 17.26 2.11
N LYS A 60 11.05 17.34 2.05
CA LYS A 60 10.28 18.56 2.37
C LYS A 60 8.99 18.28 3.15
N GLY A 61 8.79 17.08 3.67
CA GLY A 61 7.63 16.74 4.49
C GLY A 61 7.71 17.40 5.85
N GLU A 62 6.55 17.79 6.38
CA GLU A 62 6.42 18.18 7.78
C GLU A 62 6.68 16.97 8.69
N LYS A 63 7.19 17.21 9.90
CA LYS A 63 7.37 16.14 10.88
C LYS A 63 6.00 15.65 11.31
N ALA A 64 5.76 14.35 11.16
CA ALA A 64 4.54 13.71 11.64
C ALA A 64 4.50 13.76 13.17
N ASP A 65 3.30 13.94 13.73
CA ASP A 65 3.05 13.73 15.15
C ASP A 65 3.15 12.23 15.50
N SER A 66 3.13 11.91 16.79
CA SER A 66 2.98 10.56 17.36
C SER A 66 1.71 9.87 16.86
N ASP A 67 0.57 10.59 16.84
CA ASP A 67 -0.72 10.05 16.41
C ASP A 67 -1.40 10.90 15.31
N PRO A 68 -0.91 10.84 14.05
CA PRO A 68 -1.45 11.65 12.95
C PRO A 68 -2.84 11.20 12.46
N TRP A 69 -3.31 10.02 12.85
CA TRP A 69 -4.55 9.42 12.34
C TRP A 69 -5.61 9.16 13.41
N ASP A 70 -5.36 9.56 14.66
CA ASP A 70 -6.17 9.15 15.81
C ASP A 70 -6.27 7.61 15.90
N GLY A 71 -5.13 6.94 15.84
CA GLY A 71 -4.96 5.49 15.83
C GLY A 71 -5.36 4.82 17.15
N ARG A 72 -5.60 3.52 17.12
CA ARG A 72 -6.22 2.78 18.24
C ARG A 72 -5.25 1.96 19.09
N THR A 73 -4.12 1.66 18.49
CA THR A 73 -3.15 0.66 18.93
C THR A 73 -1.90 1.34 19.49
N LEU A 74 -1.04 0.59 20.17
CA LEU A 74 0.06 1.14 20.98
C LEU A 74 1.17 1.79 20.15
N GLU A 75 1.29 1.48 18.85
CA GLU A 75 2.28 2.15 17.98
C GLU A 75 2.01 3.64 17.82
N TRP A 76 0.78 4.10 18.09
CA TRP A 76 0.40 5.51 18.07
C TRP A 76 0.61 6.22 19.41
N SER A 77 1.04 5.49 20.46
CA SER A 77 1.30 6.06 21.78
C SER A 77 2.76 6.50 21.98
N ILE A 78 3.61 6.31 20.98
CA ILE A 78 5.05 6.60 21.02
C ILE A 78 5.39 7.69 20.00
N PRO A 79 6.49 8.45 20.20
CA PRO A 79 6.84 9.53 19.30
C PRO A 79 7.22 9.05 17.90
N SER A 80 7.02 9.93 16.91
CA SER A 80 7.46 9.75 15.52
C SER A 80 8.69 10.62 15.24
N PRO A 81 9.88 10.06 14.93
CA PRO A 81 10.21 8.65 14.74
C PRO A 81 10.34 7.88 16.06
N VAL A 82 10.11 6.56 15.96
CA VAL A 82 10.15 5.65 17.11
C VAL A 82 11.56 5.56 17.69
N PRO A 83 11.74 5.70 19.03
CA PRO A 83 13.02 5.47 19.70
C PRO A 83 13.47 4.01 19.60
N GLU A 84 14.78 3.75 19.70
CA GLU A 84 15.33 2.37 19.60
C GLU A 84 14.73 1.39 20.62
N TYR A 85 14.39 1.88 21.81
CA TYR A 85 13.80 1.09 22.89
C TYR A 85 12.27 0.92 22.77
N ASN A 86 11.63 1.55 21.78
CA ASN A 86 10.18 1.67 21.61
C ASN A 86 9.49 2.33 22.82
N PHE A 87 9.22 1.56 23.88
CA PHE A 87 8.52 2.01 25.09
C PHE A 87 9.51 2.16 26.25
N VAL A 88 9.43 3.28 26.97
CA VAL A 88 10.23 3.50 28.19
C VAL A 88 9.87 2.49 29.27
N GLU A 89 8.56 2.21 29.42
CA GLU A 89 8.01 1.21 30.32
C GLU A 89 7.14 0.23 29.55
N ILE A 90 7.15 -1.05 29.96
CA ILE A 90 6.37 -2.10 29.29
C ILE A 90 4.87 -1.81 29.49
N PRO A 91 4.08 -1.58 28.42
CA PRO A 91 2.67 -1.26 28.56
C PRO A 91 1.88 -2.49 29.05
N ILE A 92 1.08 -2.29 30.10
CA ILE A 92 0.13 -3.30 30.57
C ILE A 92 -1.15 -3.18 29.74
N VAL A 93 -1.41 -4.19 28.92
CA VAL A 93 -2.57 -4.26 28.03
C VAL A 93 -3.76 -4.89 28.75
N LYS A 94 -4.85 -4.13 28.90
CA LYS A 94 -6.07 -4.59 29.58
C LYS A 94 -7.22 -4.90 28.61
N SER A 95 -7.15 -4.38 27.39
CA SER A 95 -8.17 -4.57 26.36
C SER A 95 -7.55 -4.70 24.97
N ARG A 96 -8.36 -5.03 23.97
CA ARG A 96 -7.90 -5.20 22.58
C ARG A 96 -7.33 -3.91 22.00
N ASP A 97 -7.96 -2.77 22.31
CA ASP A 97 -7.62 -1.44 21.82
C ASP A 97 -7.23 -0.54 23.01
N ASP A 98 -6.23 -0.97 23.78
CA ASP A 98 -5.87 -0.40 25.09
C ASP A 98 -5.51 1.09 25.03
N PHE A 99 -4.75 1.52 24.01
CA PHE A 99 -4.44 2.94 23.79
C PHE A 99 -5.70 3.77 23.51
N TRP A 100 -6.62 3.23 22.71
CA TRP A 100 -7.89 3.88 22.39
C TRP A 100 -8.77 4.10 23.63
N GLU A 101 -8.85 3.11 24.50
CA GLU A 101 -9.61 3.21 25.74
C GLU A 101 -8.98 4.24 26.69
N LYS A 102 -7.65 4.22 26.85
CA LYS A 102 -6.91 5.21 27.67
C LYS A 102 -7.10 6.65 27.18
N LYS A 103 -7.10 6.88 25.86
CA LYS A 103 -7.41 8.20 25.27
C LYS A 103 -8.80 8.69 25.66
N ARG A 104 -9.79 7.80 25.68
CA ARG A 104 -11.19 8.14 26.02
C ARG A 104 -11.42 8.28 27.52
N SER A 105 -10.73 7.50 28.34
CA SER A 105 -10.83 7.57 29.79
C SER A 105 -10.05 8.75 30.38
N GLY A 106 -9.20 9.42 29.58
CA GLY A 106 -8.35 10.53 30.03
C GLY A 106 -7.16 10.06 30.88
N ASP A 107 -6.85 8.76 30.85
CA ASP A 107 -5.80 8.12 31.63
C ASP A 107 -4.56 7.98 30.74
N THR A 108 -4.01 9.12 30.30
CA THR A 108 -2.84 9.16 29.44
C THR A 108 -1.62 8.74 30.24
N LEU A 109 -0.98 7.64 29.81
CA LEU A 109 0.26 7.11 30.35
C LEU A 109 1.27 8.26 30.55
N LYS A 110 1.59 8.55 31.81
CA LYS A 110 2.78 9.34 32.17
C LYS A 110 4.02 8.48 32.03
#